data_AF-A0A3B9EPK5-F1
#
_entry.id   AF-A0A3B9EPK5-F1
#
_cell.length_a   1.000
_cell.length_b   1.000
_cell.length_c   1.000
_cell.angle_alpha   90.00
_cell.angle_beta   90.00
_cell.angle_gamma   90.00
#
_symmetry.space_group_name_H-M   'P 1'
#
loop_
_entity.id
_entity.type
_entity.pdbx_description
1 polymer ?
#
loop_
_entity_poly.entity_id
_entity_poly.type
_entity_poly.pdbx_seq_one_letter_code
_entity_poly.pdbx_strand_id
1 'polypeptide(L)'
;MRFIALLISLSIIPGIAQAHTGAGPASGFAHGFMHPIGGLDHLLAMVAVGLLAATMGGRALYAVPASFVAMMAMGGIAGVAGMGFIGVELMIGLSVV
;
A
#
# COMPACT_ATOMS: atom_id res chain seq x y z
N MET A 1 -3.05 -3.98 24.26
CA MET A 1 -3.79 -2.74 24.55
C MET A 1 -3.02 -1.48 24.18
N ARG A 2 -1.76 -1.28 24.63
CA ARG A 2 -0.95 -0.09 24.27
C ARG A 2 -0.66 0.06 22.76
N PHE A 3 -0.45 -1.05 22.06
CA PHE A 3 -0.24 -1.06 20.60
C PHE A 3 -1.47 -0.64 19.80
N ILE A 4 -2.65 -1.06 20.25
CA ILE A 4 -3.94 -0.71 19.64
C ILE A 4 -4.22 0.78 19.82
N ALA A 5 -3.93 1.33 21.00
CA ALA A 5 -4.04 2.77 21.26
C ALA A 5 -3.07 3.60 20.41
N LEU A 6 -1.86 3.09 20.13
CA LEU A 6 -0.90 3.74 19.24
C LEU A 6 -1.38 3.73 17.78
N LEU A 7 -1.94 2.61 17.32
CA LEU A 7 -2.53 2.48 15.98
C LEU A 7 -3.71 3.43 15.80
N ILE A 8 -4.64 3.48 16.76
CA ILE A 8 -5.77 4.42 16.78
C ILE A 8 -5.28 5.88 16.80
N SER A 9 -4.20 6.18 17.53
CA SER A 9 -3.64 7.53 17.56
C SER A 9 -2.98 7.95 16.25
N LEU A 10 -2.47 7.01 15.45
CA LEU A 10 -1.97 7.25 14.10
C LEU A 10 -3.09 7.41 13.06
N SER A 11 -4.25 6.79 13.30
CA SER A 11 -5.43 6.89 12.42
C SER A 11 -6.06 8.29 12.35
N ILE A 12 -5.74 9.18 13.29
CA ILE A 12 -6.31 10.54 13.38
C ILE A 12 -5.51 11.56 12.52
N ILE A 13 -4.48 11.12 11.78
CA ILE A 13 -3.67 11.99 10.91
C ILE A 13 -3.97 11.74 9.41
N PRO A 14 -5.22 11.84 8.90
CA PRO A 14 -5.45 11.81 7.46
C PRO A 14 -5.22 13.22 6.91
N GLY A 15 -3.96 13.67 6.89
CA GLY A 15 -3.59 14.99 6.35
C GLY A 15 -2.39 14.96 5.39
N ILE A 16 -1.65 13.84 5.35
CA ILE A 16 -0.38 13.74 4.62
C ILE A 16 -0.36 12.50 3.70
N ALA A 17 -1.52 12.02 3.25
CA ALA A 17 -1.58 11.03 2.18
C ALA A 17 -1.40 11.76 0.84
N GLN A 18 -0.16 12.16 0.57
CA GLN A 18 0.22 12.83 -0.67
C GLN A 18 0.52 11.76 -1.73
N ALA A 19 -0.54 11.20 -2.34
CA ALA A 19 -0.41 10.16 -3.37
C ALA A 19 0.24 10.66 -4.69
N HIS A 20 0.60 11.95 -4.77
CA HIS A 20 1.14 12.61 -5.96
C HIS A 20 2.40 13.45 -5.66
N THR A 21 3.48 12.79 -5.26
CA THR A 21 4.78 13.45 -5.00
C THR A 21 5.61 13.75 -6.24
N GLY A 22 5.20 13.28 -7.43
CA GLY A 22 5.99 13.38 -8.66
C GLY A 22 5.82 14.71 -9.41
N ALA A 23 6.80 15.59 -9.34
CA ALA A 23 6.94 16.69 -10.28
C ALA A 23 7.40 16.13 -11.66
N GLY A 24 6.47 15.95 -12.60
CA GLY A 24 6.74 15.50 -13.96
C GLY A 24 5.65 14.56 -14.52
N PRO A 25 5.73 14.12 -15.79
CA PRO A 25 4.80 13.14 -16.33
C PRO A 25 4.99 11.82 -15.59
N ALA A 26 4.12 11.53 -14.61
CA ALA A 26 4.07 10.27 -13.88
C ALA A 26 3.42 9.18 -14.75
N SER A 27 3.95 8.99 -15.96
CA SER A 27 3.39 8.08 -16.96
C SER A 27 4.48 7.20 -17.56
N GLY A 28 4.08 5.98 -17.91
CA GLY A 28 4.96 4.99 -18.52
C GLY A 28 5.36 3.85 -17.59
N PHE A 29 5.70 2.71 -18.22
CA PHE A 29 5.99 1.45 -17.54
C PHE A 29 7.13 1.55 -16.51
N ALA A 30 8.22 2.25 -16.85
CA ALA A 30 9.36 2.42 -15.95
C ALA A 30 8.99 3.17 -14.67
N HIS A 31 8.18 4.23 -14.78
CA HIS A 31 7.68 4.97 -13.63
C HIS A 31 6.74 4.11 -12.78
N GLY A 32 5.82 3.38 -13.41
CA GLY A 32 4.92 2.45 -12.70
C GLY A 32 5.66 1.29 -12.02
N PHE A 33 6.71 0.76 -12.62
CA PHE A 33 7.55 -0.30 -12.03
C PHE A 33 8.39 0.20 -10.86
N MET A 34 8.93 1.43 -10.96
CA MET A 34 9.71 2.04 -9.89
C MET A 34 8.84 2.60 -8.76
N HIS A 35 7.55 2.84 -9.01
CA HIS A 35 6.62 3.46 -8.05
C HIS A 35 6.57 2.74 -6.69
N PRO A 36 6.45 1.39 -6.60
CA PRO A 36 6.41 0.70 -5.30
C PRO A 36 7.73 0.75 -4.53
N ILE A 37 8.85 0.94 -5.24
CA ILE A 37 10.19 0.97 -4.65
C ILE A 37 10.57 2.40 -4.23
N GLY A 38 10.17 3.41 -5.01
CA GLY A 38 10.43 4.82 -4.75
C GLY A 38 9.42 5.48 -3.81
N GLY A 39 8.24 4.89 -3.61
CA GLY A 39 7.20 5.41 -2.73
C GLY A 39 7.38 4.97 -1.27
N LEU A 40 7.45 5.94 -0.36
CA LEU A 40 7.56 5.68 1.08
C LEU A 40 6.39 4.83 1.61
N ASP A 41 5.18 5.07 1.10
CA ASP A 41 3.95 4.39 1.53
C ASP A 41 4.01 2.87 1.25
N HIS A 42 4.53 2.50 0.08
CA HIS A 42 4.67 1.10 -0.32
C HIS A 42 5.77 0.40 0.47
N LEU A 43 6.91 1.06 0.72
CA LEU A 43 7.97 0.51 1.55
C LEU A 43 7.49 0.24 2.98
N LEU A 44 6.79 1.20 3.59
CA LEU A 44 6.21 1.03 4.93
C LEU A 44 5.18 -0.11 4.96
N ALA A 45 4.34 -0.23 3.93
CA ALA A 45 3.40 -1.34 3.80
C ALA A 45 4.11 -2.70 3.67
N MET A 46 5.16 -2.81 2.86
CA MET A 46 5.94 -4.05 2.71
C MET A 46 6.61 -4.48 4.02
N VAL A 47 7.17 -3.53 4.78
CA VAL A 47 7.74 -3.81 6.11
C VAL A 47 6.65 -4.27 7.07
N ALA A 48 5.51 -3.58 7.13
CA ALA A 48 4.40 -3.96 7.99
C ALA A 48 3.86 -5.36 7.66
N VAL A 49 3.70 -5.67 6.38
CA VAL A 49 3.32 -7.00 5.88
C VAL A 49 4.35 -8.06 6.27
N GLY A 50 5.64 -7.78 6.16
CA GLY A 50 6.71 -8.68 6.57
C GLY A 50 6.69 -8.96 8.08
N LEU A 51 6.50 -7.92 8.90
CA LEU A 51 6.36 -8.06 10.35
C LEU A 51 5.11 -8.87 10.71
N LEU A 52 3.98 -8.63 10.04
CA LEU A 52 2.74 -9.39 10.21
C LEU A 52 2.93 -10.88 9.86
N ALA A 53 3.60 -11.16 8.74
CA ALA A 53 3.92 -12.51 8.33
C ALA A 53 4.80 -13.23 9.36
N ALA A 54 5.77 -12.51 9.94
CA ALA A 54 6.65 -13.01 10.98
C ALA A 54 5.93 -13.31 12.30
N THR A 55 4.95 -12.49 12.71
CA THR A 55 4.18 -12.76 13.93
C THR A 55 3.22 -13.94 13.77
N MET A 56 2.69 -14.18 12.56
CA MET A 56 1.85 -15.34 12.26
C MET A 56 2.66 -16.64 12.14
N GLY A 57 3.89 -16.57 11.63
CA GLY A 57 4.79 -17.71 11.49
C GLY A 57 4.33 -18.79 10.49
N GLY A 58 5.06 -19.90 10.44
CA GLY A 58 4.72 -21.06 9.60
C GLY A 58 4.55 -20.72 8.12
N ARG A 59 3.42 -21.11 7.52
CA ARG A 59 3.11 -20.86 6.10
C ARG A 59 2.86 -19.37 5.80
N ALA A 60 2.49 -18.58 6.79
CA ALA A 60 2.17 -17.16 6.62
C ALA A 60 3.39 -16.34 6.21
N LEU A 61 4.60 -16.77 6.59
CA LEU A 61 5.87 -16.16 6.19
C LEU A 61 6.01 -15.99 4.67
N TYR A 62 5.40 -16.89 3.90
CA TYR A 62 5.42 -16.85 2.44
C TYR A 62 4.09 -16.40 1.86
N ALA A 63 2.97 -16.90 2.42
CA ALA A 63 1.65 -16.64 1.88
C ALA A 63 1.24 -15.16 1.97
N VAL A 64 1.58 -14.48 3.07
CA VAL A 64 1.16 -13.09 3.30
C VAL A 64 1.94 -12.10 2.43
N PRO A 65 3.28 -12.17 2.30
CA PRO A 65 3.99 -11.33 1.34
C PRO A 65 3.63 -11.65 -0.12
N ALA A 66 3.44 -12.93 -0.46
CA ALA A 66 3.08 -13.32 -1.82
C ALA A 66 1.69 -12.81 -2.24
N SER A 67 0.69 -12.87 -1.34
CA SER A 67 -0.64 -12.33 -1.62
C SER A 67 -0.62 -10.82 -1.80
N PHE A 68 0.18 -10.10 -0.99
CA PHE A 68 0.37 -8.66 -1.13
C PHE A 68 0.93 -8.29 -2.52
N VAL A 69 2.01 -8.95 -2.94
CA VAL A 69 2.60 -8.71 -4.28
C VAL A 69 1.63 -9.07 -5.41
N ALA A 70 0.87 -10.16 -5.27
CA ALA A 70 -0.12 -10.56 -6.26
C ALA A 70 -1.25 -9.52 -6.40
N MET A 71 -1.76 -8.99 -5.29
CA MET A 71 -2.79 -7.95 -5.31
C MET A 71 -2.26 -6.63 -5.91
N MET A 72 -1.01 -6.25 -5.59
CA MET A 72 -0.37 -5.08 -6.24
C MET A 72 -0.27 -5.25 -7.75
N ALA A 73 0.16 -6.43 -8.23
CA ALA A 73 0.25 -6.71 -9.65
C ALA A 73 -1.13 -6.63 -10.34
N MET A 74 -2.17 -7.17 -9.70
CA MET A 74 -3.54 -7.06 -10.21
C MET A 74 -4.04 -5.62 -10.26
N GLY A 75 -3.77 -4.81 -9.23
CA GLY A 75 -4.09 -3.38 -9.23
C GLY A 75 -3.37 -2.62 -10.36
N GLY A 76 -2.09 -2.92 -10.59
CA GLY A 76 -1.31 -2.37 -11.70
C GLY A 76 -1.88 -2.75 -13.07
N ILE A 77 -2.25 -4.02 -13.27
CA ILE A 77 -2.89 -4.50 -14.50
C ILE A 77 -4.23 -3.80 -14.72
N ALA A 78 -5.06 -3.69 -13.68
CA ALA A 78 -6.34 -3.00 -13.75
C ALA A 78 -6.17 -1.52 -14.14
N GLY A 79 -5.17 -0.84 -13.56
CA GLY A 79 -4.82 0.53 -13.94
C GLY A 79 -4.41 0.67 -15.41
N VAL A 80 -3.57 -0.25 -15.92
CA VAL A 80 -3.17 -0.28 -17.35
C VAL A 80 -4.37 -0.59 -18.26
N ALA A 81 -5.28 -1.47 -17.83
CA ALA A 81 -6.52 -1.78 -18.54
C ALA A 81 -7.53 -0.61 -18.54
N GLY A 82 -7.20 0.51 -17.90
CA GLY A 82 -8.08 1.68 -17.80
C GLY A 82 -9.28 1.43 -16.89
N MET A 83 -9.23 0.42 -16.03
CA MET A 83 -10.26 0.20 -15.01
C MET A 83 -10.15 1.32 -13.97
N GLY A 84 -10.94 2.38 -14.17
CA GLY A 84 -11.09 3.46 -13.21
C GLY A 84 -11.82 2.93 -11.98
N PHE A 85 -11.15 2.97 -10.84
CA PHE A 85 -11.78 2.68 -9.57
C PHE A 85 -12.44 3.97 -9.05
N ILE A 86 -13.75 3.94 -8.81
CA ILE A 86 -14.48 5.06 -8.24
C ILE A 86 -14.19 5.10 -6.74
N GLY A 87 -13.78 6.26 -6.22
CA GLY A 87 -13.59 6.45 -4.79
C GLY A 87 -12.32 5.80 -4.22
N VAL A 88 -11.24 5.67 -5.01
CA VAL A 88 -9.92 5.20 -4.51
C VAL A 88 -9.46 6.01 -3.31
N GLU A 89 -9.56 7.34 -3.38
CA GLU A 89 -9.20 8.23 -2.28
C GLU A 89 -10.03 7.96 -1.02
N LEU A 90 -11.34 7.72 -1.18
CA LEU A 90 -12.26 7.36 -0.08
C LEU A 90 -11.90 6.00 0.52
N MET A 91 -11.58 5.00 -0.32
CA MET A 91 -11.18 3.67 0.13
C MET A 91 -9.82 3.67 0.85
N ILE A 92 -8.86 4.46 0.37
CA ILE A 92 -7.59 4.66 1.07
C ILE A 92 -7.86 5.31 2.43
N GLY A 93 -8.67 6.37 2.47
CA GLY A 93 -9.04 7.04 3.72
C GLY A 93 -9.71 6.10 4.73
N LEU A 94 -10.59 5.21 4.27
CA LEU A 94 -11.27 4.21 5.13
C LEU A 94 -10.37 3.07 5.59
N SER A 95 -9.29 2.74 4.86
CA SER A 95 -8.39 1.64 5.24
C SER A 95 -7.55 1.91 6.49
N VAL A 96 -7.51 3.18 6.92
CA VAL A 96 -6.69 3.65 8.05
C VAL A 96 -7.53 3.87 9.33
N VAL A 97 -8.87 3.80 9.23
CA VAL A 97 -9.85 3.96 10.34
C VAL A 97 -10.31 2.61 10.85
#